data_AF-A0A949MD42-F1
#
_entry.id   AF-A0A949MD42-F1
#
_cell.length_a   1.000
_cell.length_b   1.000
_cell.length_c   1.000
_cell.angle_alpha   90.00
_cell.angle_beta   90.00
_cell.angle_gamma   90.00
#
_symmetry.space_group_name_H-M   'P 1'
#
loop_
_entity.id
_entity.type
_entity.pdbx_description
1 polymer ?
#
loop_
_entity_poly.entity_id
_entity_poly.type
_entity_poly.pdbx_seq_one_letter_code
_entity_poly.pdbx_strand_id
1 'polypeptide(L)'
;MRIDQITAGHAKEFHEKLKARGMATTTIHTRIQFARQFMHDAVDWKIIEENPFLKVKTQKSSVKINEFVPREVVDKLMKKANPVWQVILGLSRYGGLRTPSETLSIRWEDIDWEMNRMSIPEPKVEHHEGRGIRSCPIFPSYDRSSTKRSRSSVIRASLWSG
;
A
#
# COMPACT_ATOMS: atom_id res chain seq x y z
N MET A 1 25.73 -24.38 3.46
CA MET A 1 25.04 -25.22 4.45
C MET A 1 23.89 -25.91 3.73
N ARG A 2 23.82 -27.24 3.80
CA ARG A 2 22.71 -28.00 3.21
C ARG A 2 21.48 -27.93 4.13
N ILE A 3 20.29 -28.17 3.60
CA ILE A 3 19.03 -28.05 4.36
C ILE A 3 18.91 -29.08 5.48
N ASP A 4 19.41 -30.29 5.25
CA ASP A 4 19.50 -31.41 6.19
C ASP A 4 20.48 -31.16 7.37
N GLN A 5 21.32 -30.13 7.29
CA GLN A 5 22.26 -29.73 8.34
C GLN A 5 21.72 -28.60 9.24
N ILE A 6 20.52 -28.09 8.96
CA ILE A 6 19.96 -26.95 9.69
C ILE A 6 19.30 -27.46 10.97
N THR A 7 19.89 -27.12 12.12
CA THR A 7 19.37 -27.49 13.43
C THR A 7 18.61 -26.33 14.07
N ALA A 8 17.89 -26.62 15.16
CA ALA A 8 17.28 -25.59 16.00
C ALA A 8 18.31 -24.59 16.56
N GLY A 9 19.59 -25.00 16.71
CA GLY A 9 20.69 -24.11 17.08
C GLY A 9 20.94 -23.04 16.02
N HIS A 10 21.04 -23.44 14.76
CA HIS A 10 21.19 -22.51 13.63
C HIS A 10 19.99 -21.57 13.50
N ALA A 11 18.77 -22.07 13.76
CA ALA A 11 17.56 -21.25 13.73
C ALA A 11 17.56 -20.14 14.80
N LYS A 12 18.02 -20.45 16.02
CA LYS A 12 18.20 -19.46 17.10
C LYS A 12 19.33 -18.48 16.77
N GLU A 13 20.46 -18.97 16.28
CA GLU A 13 21.59 -18.13 15.87
C GLU A 13 21.18 -17.14 14.77
N PHE A 14 20.39 -17.58 13.79
CA PHE A 14 19.84 -16.72 12.75
C PHE A 14 18.98 -15.61 13.34
N HIS A 15 18.10 -15.92 14.29
CA HIS A 15 17.29 -14.93 14.99
C HIS A 15 18.15 -13.88 15.73
N GLU A 16 19.18 -14.32 16.46
CA GLU A 16 20.09 -13.39 17.15
C GLU A 16 20.93 -12.55 16.18
N LYS A 17 21.38 -13.12 15.06
CA LYS A 17 22.05 -12.35 13.99
C LYS A 17 21.15 -11.27 13.40
N LEU A 18 19.85 -11.53 13.24
CA LEU A 18 18.92 -10.51 12.75
C LEU A 18 18.74 -9.37 13.77
N LYS A 19 18.68 -9.68 15.06
CA LYS A 19 18.65 -8.67 16.13
C LYS A 19 19.93 -7.86 16.19
N ALA A 20 21.09 -8.51 16.13
CA ALA A 20 22.40 -7.87 16.17
C ALA A 20 22.60 -6.87 15.01
N ARG A 21 21.91 -7.09 13.88
CA ARG A 21 21.86 -6.14 12.75
C ARG A 21 20.92 -4.94 12.98
N GLY A 22 20.29 -4.81 14.13
CA GLY A 22 19.37 -3.72 14.45
C GLY A 22 18.06 -3.76 13.66
N MET A 23 17.64 -4.95 13.20
CA MET A 23 16.44 -5.08 12.38
C MET A 23 15.16 -4.86 13.19
N ALA A 24 14.16 -4.22 12.57
CA ALA A 24 12.85 -4.04 13.19
C ALA A 24 12.19 -5.39 13.53
N THR A 25 11.49 -5.46 14.67
CA THR A 25 10.84 -6.68 15.17
C THR A 25 9.85 -7.29 14.17
N THR A 26 9.08 -6.46 13.44
CA THR A 26 8.19 -6.91 12.36
C THR A 26 8.97 -7.66 11.28
N THR A 27 10.09 -7.09 10.84
CA THR A 27 10.90 -7.68 9.77
C THR A 27 11.53 -8.99 10.22
N ILE A 28 11.99 -9.06 11.48
CA ILE A 28 12.49 -10.31 12.07
C ILE A 28 11.38 -11.35 12.10
N HIS A 29 10.18 -10.99 12.58
CA HIS A 29 9.02 -11.89 12.63
C HIS A 29 8.68 -12.45 11.24
N THR A 30 8.56 -11.59 10.23
CA THR A 30 8.27 -12.00 8.84
C THR A 30 9.36 -12.93 8.29
N ARG A 31 10.65 -12.65 8.53
CA ARG A 31 11.75 -13.52 8.07
C ARG A 31 11.73 -14.90 8.72
N ILE A 32 11.48 -14.96 10.03
CA ILE A 32 11.34 -16.24 10.74
C ILE A 32 10.07 -16.98 10.29
N GLN A 33 8.99 -16.27 10.00
CA GLN A 33 7.78 -16.87 9.43
C GLN A 33 8.06 -17.53 8.07
N PHE A 34 8.77 -16.84 7.17
CA PHE A 34 9.17 -17.43 5.89
C PHE A 34 10.11 -18.63 6.08
N ALA A 35 11.14 -18.51 6.92
CA ALA A 35 12.03 -19.63 7.21
C ALA A 35 11.27 -20.85 7.76
N ARG A 36 10.27 -20.62 8.62
CA ARG A 36 9.40 -21.68 9.12
C ARG A 36 8.58 -22.31 7.99
N GLN A 37 8.02 -21.52 7.07
CA GLN A 37 7.28 -22.06 5.92
C GLN A 37 8.19 -22.91 5.02
N PHE A 38 9.36 -22.40 4.62
CA PHE A 38 10.29 -23.16 3.78
C PHE A 38 10.71 -24.49 4.41
N MET A 39 10.98 -24.51 5.72
CA MET A 39 11.33 -25.74 6.42
C MET A 39 10.14 -26.66 6.66
N HIS A 40 8.91 -26.13 6.66
CA HIS A 40 7.71 -26.96 6.69
C HIS A 40 7.57 -27.74 5.38
N ASP A 41 7.73 -27.06 4.24
CA ASP A 41 7.67 -27.71 2.93
C ASP A 41 8.76 -28.79 2.80
N ALA A 42 9.95 -28.58 3.39
CA ALA A 42 11.01 -29.59 3.44
C ALA A 42 10.67 -30.82 4.29
N VAL A 43 9.88 -30.65 5.35
CA VAL A 43 9.31 -31.77 6.13
C VAL A 43 8.26 -32.51 5.30
N ASP A 44 7.37 -31.77 4.61
CA ASP A 44 6.32 -32.37 3.76
C ASP A 44 6.94 -33.20 2.62
N TRP A 45 8.08 -32.76 2.09
CA TRP A 45 8.86 -33.48 1.07
C TRP A 45 9.78 -34.56 1.66
N LYS A 46 9.74 -34.77 2.98
CA LYS A 46 10.56 -35.75 3.73
C LYS A 46 12.06 -35.58 3.53
N ILE A 47 12.52 -34.35 3.29
CA ILE A 47 13.96 -34.02 3.21
C ILE A 47 14.56 -33.93 4.61
N ILE A 48 13.76 -33.43 5.57
CA ILE A 48 14.10 -33.36 7.00
C ILE A 48 12.96 -33.93 7.83
N GLU A 49 13.27 -34.45 9.02
CA GLU A 49 12.27 -35.07 9.90
C GLU A 49 11.45 -34.03 10.68
N GLU A 50 12.08 -32.91 11.07
CA GLU A 50 11.43 -31.85 11.85
C GLU A 50 11.86 -30.45 11.42
N ASN A 51 10.99 -29.47 11.67
CA ASN A 51 11.24 -28.08 11.33
C ASN A 51 12.09 -27.37 12.41
N PRO A 52 13.34 -26.96 12.12
CA PRO A 52 14.23 -26.36 13.11
C PRO A 52 13.75 -24.98 13.61
N PHE A 53 12.84 -24.30 12.90
CA PHE A 53 12.31 -22.98 13.26
C PHE A 53 11.02 -23.05 14.10
N LEU A 54 10.49 -24.24 14.38
CA LEU A 54 9.20 -24.41 15.03
C LEU A 54 9.12 -23.67 16.38
N LYS A 55 10.18 -23.77 17.20
CA LYS A 55 10.23 -23.20 18.56
C LYS A 55 10.86 -21.80 18.63
N VAL A 56 11.25 -21.21 17.50
CA VAL A 56 11.84 -19.85 17.50
C VAL A 56 10.74 -18.81 17.73
N LYS A 57 10.71 -18.26 18.95
CA LYS A 57 9.77 -17.21 19.34
C LYS A 57 10.13 -15.89 18.69
N THR A 58 9.11 -15.19 18.20
CA THR A 58 9.23 -13.85 17.64
C THR A 58 8.09 -12.99 18.16
N GLN A 59 8.35 -11.70 18.28
CA GLN A 59 7.33 -10.73 18.67
C GLN A 59 6.71 -10.15 17.40
N LYS A 60 5.38 -10.29 17.26
CA LYS A 60 4.64 -9.50 16.28
C LYS A 60 4.73 -8.03 16.71
N SER A 61 5.02 -7.14 15.77
CA SER A 61 5.02 -5.72 16.09
C SER A 61 3.63 -5.26 16.51
N SER A 62 3.59 -4.26 17.40
CA SER A 62 2.41 -3.44 17.55
C SER A 62 2.05 -2.81 16.21
N VAL A 63 0.76 -2.71 15.91
CA VAL A 63 0.28 -1.95 14.76
C VAL A 63 0.79 -0.53 14.95
N LYS A 64 1.68 -0.04 14.08
CA LYS A 64 1.90 1.40 13.97
C LYS A 64 0.54 2.00 13.66
N ILE A 65 -0.04 2.71 14.61
CA ILE A 65 -1.29 3.43 14.39
C ILE A 65 -0.94 4.48 13.34
N ASN A 66 -1.47 4.32 12.13
CA ASN A 66 -1.41 5.37 11.15
C ASN A 66 -2.28 6.51 11.70
N GLU A 67 -1.68 7.64 12.00
CA GLU A 67 -2.43 8.82 12.41
C GLU A 67 -3.20 9.38 11.22
N PHE A 68 -4.42 9.84 11.49
CA PHE A 68 -5.19 10.55 10.48
C PHE A 68 -4.55 11.91 10.24
N VAL A 69 -4.14 12.18 9.00
CA VAL A 69 -3.62 13.49 8.60
C VAL A 69 -4.78 14.46 8.37
N PRO A 70 -4.91 15.54 9.15
CA PRO A 70 -5.97 16.53 8.96
C PRO A 70 -5.87 17.22 7.61
N ARG A 71 -7.02 17.69 7.09
CA ARG A 71 -7.08 18.37 5.79
C ARG A 71 -6.19 19.62 5.75
N GLU A 72 -6.14 20.35 6.86
CA GLU A 72 -5.39 21.60 7.03
C GLU A 72 -3.89 21.40 6.81
N VAL A 73 -3.37 20.23 7.18
CA VAL A 73 -1.97 19.86 6.96
C VAL A 73 -1.72 19.67 5.46
N VAL A 74 -2.61 18.95 4.77
CA VAL A 74 -2.52 18.75 3.32
C VAL A 74 -2.65 20.08 2.57
N ASP A 75 -3.59 20.92 2.94
CA ASP A 75 -3.79 22.24 2.31
C ASP A 75 -2.54 23.14 2.45
N LYS A 76 -1.84 23.09 3.59
CA LYS A 76 -0.56 23.79 3.78
C LYS A 76 0.54 23.25 2.86
N LEU A 77 0.60 21.94 2.65
CA LEU A 77 1.56 21.32 1.73
C LEU A 77 1.25 21.66 0.28
N MET A 78 -0.03 21.61 -0.13
CA MET A 78 -0.49 21.95 -1.48
C MET A 78 -0.05 23.36 -1.88
N LYS A 79 -0.12 24.34 -0.98
CA LYS A 79 0.31 25.72 -1.23
C LYS A 79 1.81 25.88 -1.50
N LYS A 80 2.64 24.95 -1.02
CA LYS A 80 4.11 24.98 -1.20
C LYS A 80 4.60 24.02 -2.29
N ALA A 81 3.76 23.06 -2.67
CA ALA A 81 4.08 22.04 -3.65
C ALA A 81 4.07 22.63 -5.08
N ASN A 82 4.95 22.10 -5.94
CA ASN A 82 4.84 22.33 -7.37
C ASN A 82 3.64 21.56 -7.96
N PRO A 83 3.22 21.84 -9.21
CA PRO A 83 2.02 21.22 -9.78
C PRO A 83 2.02 19.69 -9.76
N VAL A 84 3.16 19.03 -9.98
CA VAL A 84 3.27 17.56 -9.93
C VAL A 84 2.95 17.03 -8.54
N TRP A 85 3.54 17.64 -7.50
CA TRP A 85 3.28 17.26 -6.13
C TRP A 85 1.87 17.60 -5.68
N GLN A 86 1.28 18.70 -6.17
CA GLN A 86 -0.13 19.02 -5.91
C GLN A 86 -1.05 17.91 -6.43
N VAL A 87 -0.81 17.41 -7.64
CA VAL A 87 -1.57 16.28 -8.20
C VAL A 87 -1.39 15.01 -7.37
N ILE A 88 -0.16 14.63 -7.02
CA ILE A 88 0.12 13.44 -6.20
C ILE A 88 -0.56 13.53 -4.82
N LEU A 89 -0.48 14.69 -4.17
CA LEU A 89 -1.14 14.94 -2.89
C LEU A 89 -2.67 14.89 -3.02
N GLY A 90 -3.23 15.48 -4.07
CA GLY A 90 -4.66 15.47 -4.34
C GLY A 90 -5.19 14.05 -4.59
N LEU A 91 -4.52 13.29 -5.46
CA LEU A 91 -4.87 11.90 -5.78
C LEU A 91 -4.75 10.98 -4.57
N SER A 92 -3.68 11.10 -3.78
CA SER A 92 -3.51 10.27 -2.58
C SER A 92 -4.50 10.63 -1.48
N ARG A 93 -4.73 11.92 -1.21
CA ARG A 93 -5.61 12.37 -0.14
C ARG A 93 -7.09 12.20 -0.44
N TYR A 94 -7.52 12.62 -1.64
CA TYR A 94 -8.93 12.73 -2.00
C TYR A 94 -9.38 11.59 -2.92
N GLY A 95 -8.50 11.07 -3.78
CA GLY A 95 -8.77 9.87 -4.59
C GLY A 95 -8.46 8.54 -3.89
N GLY A 96 -7.72 8.59 -2.77
CA GLY A 96 -7.30 7.41 -2.03
C GLY A 96 -6.35 6.52 -2.84
N LEU A 97 -5.54 7.09 -3.73
CA LEU A 97 -4.54 6.34 -4.50
C LEU A 97 -3.35 5.97 -3.62
N ARG A 98 -2.83 4.75 -3.79
CA ARG A 98 -1.55 4.34 -3.20
C ARG A 98 -0.42 5.09 -3.89
N THR A 99 0.45 5.69 -3.08
CA THR A 99 1.64 6.39 -3.57
C THR A 99 2.89 5.58 -3.24
N PRO A 100 3.82 5.37 -4.19
CA PRO A 100 3.84 5.92 -5.55
C PRO A 100 3.13 5.06 -6.60
N SER A 101 2.82 3.80 -6.30
CA SER A 101 2.50 2.79 -7.33
C SER A 101 1.25 3.04 -8.15
N GLU A 102 0.26 3.77 -7.64
CA GLU A 102 -0.96 4.09 -8.40
C GLU A 102 -0.86 5.52 -8.94
N THR A 103 -0.43 6.48 -8.11
CA THR A 103 -0.33 7.89 -8.51
C THR A 103 0.65 8.16 -9.66
N LEU A 104 1.68 7.30 -9.82
CA LEU A 104 2.65 7.43 -10.92
C LEU A 104 2.34 6.53 -12.13
N SER A 105 1.33 5.66 -12.03
CA SER A 105 0.95 4.74 -13.11
C SER A 105 -0.25 5.22 -13.91
N ILE A 106 -0.99 6.20 -13.39
CA ILE A 106 -2.16 6.75 -14.04
C ILE A 106 -1.82 7.56 -15.29
N ARG A 107 -2.66 7.43 -16.31
CA ARG A 107 -2.51 8.10 -17.61
C ARG A 107 -3.73 8.96 -17.92
N TRP A 108 -3.60 9.84 -18.92
CA TRP A 108 -4.73 10.65 -19.39
C TRP A 108 -5.88 9.80 -19.95
N GLU A 109 -5.57 8.65 -20.56
CA GLU A 109 -6.56 7.68 -21.09
C GLU A 109 -7.38 7.00 -19.99
N ASP A 110 -6.91 7.02 -18.74
CA ASP A 110 -7.63 6.47 -17.60
C ASP A 110 -8.72 7.41 -17.07
N ILE A 111 -8.78 8.64 -17.59
CA ILE A 111 -9.70 9.68 -17.13
C ILE A 111 -10.91 9.77 -18.05
N ASP A 112 -12.06 9.35 -17.54
CA ASP A 112 -13.36 9.52 -18.18
C ASP A 112 -14.00 10.83 -17.70
N TRP A 113 -13.85 11.87 -18.51
CA TRP A 113 -14.41 13.20 -18.24
C TRP A 113 -15.93 13.25 -18.40
N GLU A 114 -16.53 12.40 -19.22
CA GLU A 114 -17.98 12.36 -19.42
C GLU A 114 -18.67 11.77 -18.19
N MET A 115 -18.14 10.67 -17.67
CA MET A 115 -18.66 10.00 -16.48
C MET A 115 -18.08 10.53 -15.16
N ASN A 116 -17.15 11.50 -15.23
CA ASN A 116 -16.39 12.01 -14.08
C ASN A 116 -15.78 10.87 -13.26
N ARG A 117 -15.05 9.97 -13.92
CA ARG A 117 -14.47 8.77 -13.33
C ARG A 117 -13.04 8.56 -13.78
N MET A 118 -12.32 7.82 -12.96
CA MET A 118 -10.91 7.55 -13.13
C MET A 118 -10.66 6.07 -12.92
N SER A 119 -10.04 5.43 -13.90
CA SER A 119 -9.66 4.02 -13.87
C SER A 119 -8.27 3.90 -13.25
N ILE A 120 -8.18 3.40 -12.03
CA ILE A 120 -6.92 3.30 -11.30
C ILE A 120 -6.38 1.88 -11.49
N PRO A 121 -5.21 1.71 -12.13
CA PRO A 121 -4.58 0.40 -12.19
C PRO A 121 -4.19 -0.07 -10.79
N GLU A 122 -4.33 -1.36 -10.51
CA GLU A 122 -3.89 -2.02 -9.30
C GLU A 122 -2.73 -3.00 -9.62
N PRO A 123 -1.49 -2.52 -9.90
CA PRO A 123 -0.40 -3.37 -10.41
C PRO A 123 -0.11 -4.60 -9.54
N LYS A 124 -0.33 -4.47 -8.22
CA LYS A 124 -0.07 -5.56 -7.27
C LYS A 124 -1.03 -6.75 -7.38
N VAL A 125 -2.17 -6.59 -8.05
CA VAL A 125 -3.19 -7.64 -8.16
C VAL A 125 -3.64 -7.87 -9.60
N GLU A 126 -2.91 -7.34 -10.58
CA GLU A 126 -3.16 -7.57 -12.01
C GLU A 126 -3.09 -9.06 -12.36
N HIS A 127 -2.26 -9.84 -11.64
CA HIS A 127 -2.16 -11.30 -11.81
C HIS A 127 -3.35 -12.09 -11.24
N HIS A 128 -4.34 -11.44 -10.63
CA HIS A 128 -5.55 -12.10 -10.11
C HIS A 128 -6.73 -11.85 -11.05
N GLU A 129 -7.44 -12.92 -11.44
CA GLU A 129 -8.61 -12.85 -12.32
C GLU A 129 -9.67 -11.87 -11.77
N GLY A 130 -10.20 -11.01 -12.64
CA GLY A 130 -11.22 -10.01 -12.30
C GLY A 130 -10.72 -8.81 -11.49
N ARG A 131 -9.41 -8.68 -11.28
CA ARG A 131 -8.78 -7.54 -10.61
C ARG A 131 -7.84 -6.80 -11.55
N GLY A 132 -7.16 -5.77 -11.04
CA GLY A 132 -6.15 -5.01 -11.79
C GLY A 132 -6.58 -3.59 -12.16
N ILE A 133 -7.87 -3.25 -12.08
CA ILE A 133 -8.37 -1.87 -12.22
C ILE A 133 -9.51 -1.63 -11.23
N ARG A 134 -9.52 -0.47 -10.58
CA ARG A 134 -10.67 0.02 -9.81
C ARG A 134 -11.15 1.38 -10.32
N SER A 135 -12.46 1.61 -10.29
CA SER A 135 -13.03 2.92 -10.64
C SER A 135 -13.09 3.85 -9.43
N CYS A 136 -12.63 5.09 -9.59
CA CYS A 136 -12.74 6.16 -8.61
C CYS A 136 -13.51 7.35 -9.21
N PRO A 137 -14.54 7.88 -8.53
CA PRO A 137 -15.18 9.13 -8.96
C PRO A 137 -14.18 10.30 -8.92
N ILE A 138 -14.23 11.15 -9.93
CA ILE A 138 -13.55 12.45 -9.93
C ILE A 138 -14.47 13.40 -9.18
N PHE A 139 -14.04 13.81 -7.99
CA PHE A 139 -14.81 14.76 -7.20
C PHE A 139 -14.57 16.18 -7.71
N PRO A 140 -15.63 16.95 -7.99
CA PRO A 140 -15.48 18.38 -8.23
C PRO A 140 -14.80 19.03 -7.02
N SER A 141 -13.98 20.05 -7.25
CA SER A 141 -13.44 20.86 -6.16
C SER A 141 -14.59 21.35 -5.27
N TYR A 142 -14.56 21.00 -3.99
CA TYR A 142 -15.59 21.33 -3.02
C TYR A 142 -15.66 22.86 -2.83
N ASP A 143 -16.46 23.55 -3.64
CA ASP A 143 -16.80 24.94 -3.39
C ASP A 143 -17.72 24.98 -2.15
N ARG A 144 -17.22 25.64 -1.09
CA ARG A 144 -17.91 25.77 0.21
C ARG A 144 -19.21 26.59 0.11
N SER A 145 -19.53 27.18 -1.05
CA SER A 145 -20.73 27.99 -1.26
C SER A 145 -22.03 27.19 -1.38
N SER A 146 -21.98 25.88 -1.65
CA SER A 146 -23.17 25.08 -2.00
C SER A 146 -23.82 24.31 -0.84
N THR A 147 -24.00 24.93 0.33
CA THR A 147 -24.81 24.36 1.43
C THR A 147 -26.32 24.62 1.26
N LYS A 148 -26.82 24.65 0.02
CA LYS A 148 -28.25 24.54 -0.27
C LYS A 148 -28.45 23.56 -1.41
N ARG A 149 -28.71 22.30 -1.03
CA ARG A 149 -29.29 21.29 -1.91
C ARG A 149 -30.59 21.85 -2.52
N SER A 150 -30.60 22.08 -3.82
CA SER A 150 -31.80 21.84 -4.64
C SER A 150 -31.40 20.93 -5.78
N ARG A 151 -32.14 19.83 -5.91
CA ARG A 151 -32.05 18.90 -7.04
C ARG A 151 -32.38 19.65 -8.33
N SER A 152 -31.75 19.21 -9.40
CA SER A 152 -31.95 19.66 -10.79
C SER A 152 -31.27 20.98 -11.13
N SER A 153 -30.11 20.92 -11.79
CA SER A 153 -29.75 21.80 -12.91
C SER A 153 -28.39 21.38 -13.49
N VAL A 154 -28.41 21.14 -14.80
CA VAL A 154 -27.27 20.94 -15.71
C VAL A 154 -26.27 22.08 -15.54
N ILE A 155 -25.00 21.78 -15.26
CA ILE A 155 -23.94 22.79 -15.18
C ILE A 155 -23.14 22.76 -16.48
N ARG A 156 -23.29 23.83 -17.27
CA ARG A 156 -22.46 24.11 -18.45
C ARG A 156 -21.03 24.41 -18.02
N ALA A 157 -20.09 23.84 -18.76
CA ALA A 157 -18.69 24.21 -18.73
C ALA A 157 -18.51 25.64 -19.26
N SER A 158 -17.95 26.50 -18.44
CA SER A 158 -17.37 27.77 -18.88
C SER A 158 -16.27 28.11 -17.89
N LEU A 159 -15.01 27.88 -18.29
CA LEU A 159 -13.80 28.49 -17.72
C LEU A 159 -12.58 28.03 -18.53
N TRP A 160 -12.40 28.59 -19.72
CA TRP A 160 -11.09 28.84 -20.35
C TRP A 160 -11.25 30.07 -21.26
N SER A 161 -10.99 31.24 -20.69
CA SER A 161 -10.73 32.51 -21.39
C SER A 161 -10.18 33.47 -20.34
N GLY A 162 -8.87 33.72 -20.42
CA GLY A 162 -8.10 34.55 -19.49
C GLY A 162 -6.64 34.16 -19.52
#